data_AF-A0A7T1I2R3-F1
#
_entry.id   AF-A0A7T1I2R3-F1
#
_cell.length_a   1.000
_cell.length_b   1.000
_cell.length_c   1.000
_cell.angle_alpha   90.00
_cell.angle_beta   90.00
_cell.angle_gamma   90.00
#
_symmetry.space_group_name_H-M   'P 1'
#
loop_
_entity.id
_entity.type
_entity.pdbx_description
1 polymer ?
#
loop_
_entity_poly.entity_id
_entity_poly.type
_entity_poly.pdbx_seq_one_letter_code
_entity_poly.pdbx_strand_id
1 'polypeptide(L)'
;MATMPPVPIEDLDDMLSRLRLTAIRDQLDNLLEEVARKELNLREALTWLCAAEIARKDQRRIAMAMSIAKFPFVRTLEGFEYEAQPSEVGAFYWTVPAPDIVNPGRVEHGSASV
;
A
#
# COMPACT_ATOMS: atom_id res chain seq x y z
N MET A 1 -34.62 -32.31 11.67
CA MET A 1 -33.15 -32.21 11.81
C MET A 1 -32.54 -32.59 10.47
N ALA A 2 -32.01 -31.64 9.71
CA ALA A 2 -31.32 -31.94 8.45
C ALA A 2 -29.91 -32.44 8.80
N THR A 3 -29.63 -33.70 8.47
CA THR A 3 -28.30 -34.27 8.61
C THR A 3 -27.43 -33.65 7.51
N MET A 4 -26.34 -32.98 7.87
CA MET A 4 -25.34 -32.55 6.88
C MET A 4 -24.91 -33.78 6.07
N PRO A 5 -24.84 -33.69 4.72
CA PRO A 5 -24.24 -34.76 3.94
C PRO A 5 -22.81 -35.02 4.46
N PRO A 6 -22.29 -36.25 4.37
CA PRO A 6 -20.94 -36.55 4.81
C PRO A 6 -19.97 -35.70 4.00
N VAL A 7 -19.53 -34.58 4.58
CA VAL A 7 -18.45 -33.76 4.05
C VAL A 7 -17.22 -34.66 4.17
N PRO A 8 -16.51 -34.93 3.06
CA PRO A 8 -15.20 -35.57 3.15
C PRO A 8 -14.42 -34.79 4.20
N ILE A 9 -13.95 -35.47 5.26
CA ILE A 9 -13.12 -34.84 6.28
C ILE A 9 -11.80 -34.54 5.57
N GLU A 10 -11.73 -33.41 4.88
CA GLU A 10 -10.46 -32.86 4.43
C GLU A 10 -9.65 -32.58 5.69
N ASP A 11 -8.38 -32.98 5.64
CA ASP A 11 -7.45 -32.63 6.69
C ASP A 11 -7.45 -31.10 6.85
N LEU A 12 -7.37 -30.63 8.09
CA LEU A 12 -7.31 -29.20 8.39
C LEU A 12 -6.17 -28.54 7.62
N ASP A 13 -5.04 -29.22 7.45
CA ASP A 13 -3.91 -28.75 6.66
C ASP A 13 -4.25 -28.54 5.19
N ASP A 14 -5.06 -29.42 4.60
CA ASP A 14 -5.54 -29.29 3.22
C ASP A 14 -6.50 -28.12 3.10
N MET A 15 -7.43 -27.96 4.06
CA MET A 15 -8.35 -26.83 4.09
C MET A 15 -7.61 -25.49 4.20
N LEU A 16 -6.65 -25.37 5.13
CA LEU A 16 -5.85 -24.17 5.31
C LEU A 16 -4.98 -23.88 4.09
N SER A 17 -4.46 -24.91 3.44
CA SER A 17 -3.69 -24.79 2.19
C SER A 17 -4.57 -24.28 1.04
N ARG A 18 -5.80 -24.81 0.87
CA ARG A 18 -6.76 -24.34 -0.14
C ARG A 18 -7.18 -22.89 0.08
N LEU A 19 -7.40 -22.49 1.33
CA LEU A 19 -7.74 -21.12 1.71
C LEU A 19 -6.54 -20.16 1.68
N ARG A 20 -5.33 -20.70 1.43
CA ARG A 20 -4.06 -19.96 1.45
C ARG A 20 -3.84 -19.23 2.79
N LEU A 21 -4.18 -19.90 3.90
CA LEU A 21 -3.97 -19.44 5.26
C LEU A 21 -2.64 -19.98 5.80
N THR A 22 -1.56 -19.58 5.15
CA THR A 22 -0.24 -20.21 5.34
C THR A 22 0.37 -19.90 6.70
N ALA A 23 0.18 -18.70 7.24
CA ALA A 23 0.70 -18.36 8.57
C ALA A 23 -0.06 -19.12 9.64
N ILE A 24 -1.39 -19.23 9.48
CA ILE A 24 -2.23 -19.99 10.41
C ILE A 24 -1.80 -21.45 10.44
N ARG A 25 -1.66 -22.08 9.27
CA ARG A 25 -1.18 -23.46 9.16
C ARG A 25 0.16 -23.66 9.86
N ASP A 26 1.13 -22.77 9.65
CA ASP A 26 2.46 -22.90 10.23
C ASP A 26 2.51 -22.59 11.75
N GLN A 27 1.51 -21.89 12.30
CA GLN A 27 1.48 -21.44 13.70
C GLN A 27 0.41 -22.14 14.55
N LEU A 28 -0.39 -23.03 13.96
CA LEU A 28 -1.53 -23.62 14.62
C LEU A 28 -1.12 -24.41 15.87
N ASP A 29 -0.11 -25.27 15.77
CA ASP A 29 0.38 -26.07 16.90
C ASP A 29 0.90 -25.19 18.03
N ASN A 30 1.68 -24.16 17.69
CA ASN A 30 2.19 -23.19 18.66
C ASN A 30 1.05 -22.45 19.37
N LEU A 31 0.00 -22.07 18.65
CA LEU A 31 -1.18 -21.46 19.27
C LEU A 31 -1.87 -22.43 20.22
N LEU A 32 -2.05 -23.70 19.83
CA LEU A 32 -2.72 -24.69 20.66
C LEU A 32 -1.99 -24.90 22.00
N GLU A 33 -0.66 -24.92 21.98
CA GLU A 33 0.15 -24.95 23.19
C GLU A 33 -0.01 -23.68 24.03
N GLU A 34 -0.07 -22.51 23.40
CA GLU A 34 -0.22 -21.22 24.08
C GLU A 34 -1.63 -21.05 24.67
N VAL A 35 -2.68 -21.51 24.00
CA VAL A 35 -4.06 -21.54 24.52
C VAL A 35 -4.14 -22.45 25.74
N ALA A 36 -3.50 -23.62 25.68
CA ALA A 36 -3.42 -24.53 26.82
C ALA A 36 -2.66 -23.93 28.02
N ARG A 37 -1.69 -23.05 27.76
CA ARG A 37 -0.85 -22.42 28.78
C ARG A 37 -1.40 -21.11 29.36
N LYS A 38 -2.00 -20.27 28.52
CA LYS A 38 -2.39 -18.87 28.84
C LYS A 38 -3.89 -18.69 29.05
N GLU A 39 -4.66 -19.78 29.04
CA GLU A 39 -6.13 -19.75 29.17
C GLU A 39 -6.80 -18.79 28.17
N LEU A 40 -6.21 -18.64 26.98
CA LEU A 40 -6.78 -17.77 25.95
C LEU A 40 -8.17 -18.28 25.57
N ASN A 41 -9.12 -17.36 25.51
CA ASN A 41 -10.43 -17.74 24.98
C ASN A 41 -10.34 -17.95 23.46
N LEU A 42 -11.29 -18.71 22.91
CA LEU A 42 -11.29 -19.04 21.48
C LEU A 42 -11.27 -17.80 20.57
N ARG A 43 -11.91 -16.70 20.99
CA ARG A 43 -11.94 -15.46 20.22
C ARG A 43 -10.56 -14.80 20.17
N GLU A 44 -9.83 -14.77 21.27
CA GLU A 44 -8.47 -14.26 21.33
C GLU A 44 -7.53 -15.09 20.45
N ALA A 45 -7.63 -16.41 20.55
CA ALA A 45 -6.83 -17.34 19.76
C ALA A 45 -7.05 -17.12 18.24
N LEU A 46 -8.31 -17.03 17.81
CA LEU A 46 -8.66 -16.73 16.41
C LEU A 46 -8.20 -15.34 15.97
N THR A 47 -8.29 -14.34 16.86
CA THR A 47 -7.83 -12.98 16.56
C THR A 47 -6.33 -12.97 16.30
N TRP A 48 -5.56 -13.69 17.12
CA TRP A 48 -4.11 -13.81 16.97
C TRP A 48 -3.71 -14.49 15.65
N LEU A 49 -4.32 -15.63 15.34
CA LEU A 49 -4.09 -16.34 14.07
C LEU A 49 -4.41 -15.47 12.85
N CYS A 50 -5.56 -14.79 12.87
CA CYS A 50 -5.96 -13.89 11.77
C CYS A 50 -4.99 -12.72 11.62
N ALA A 51 -4.53 -12.13 12.71
CA ALA A 51 -3.55 -11.04 12.67
C ALA A 51 -2.22 -11.48 12.03
N ALA A 52 -1.73 -12.67 12.37
CA ALA A 52 -0.52 -13.24 11.78
C ALA A 52 -0.67 -13.48 10.27
N GLU A 53 -1.83 -13.99 9.84
CA GLU A 53 -2.11 -14.20 8.42
C GLU A 53 -2.17 -12.90 7.63
N ILE A 54 -2.84 -11.88 8.17
CA ILE A 54 -2.93 -10.56 7.56
C ILE A 54 -1.54 -9.96 7.39
N ALA A 55 -0.72 -9.98 8.44
CA ALA A 55 0.65 -9.48 8.40
C ALA A 55 1.49 -10.20 7.32
N ARG A 56 1.39 -11.53 7.22
CA ARG A 56 2.11 -12.30 6.18
C ARG A 56 1.64 -11.92 4.77
N LYS A 57 0.33 -11.73 4.57
CA LYS A 57 -0.22 -11.31 3.27
C LYS A 57 0.21 -9.89 2.90
N ASP A 58 0.25 -8.98 3.87
CA ASP A 58 0.74 -7.62 3.65
C ASP A 58 2.21 -7.59 3.27
N GLN A 59 3.06 -8.33 4.01
CA GLN A 59 4.48 -8.44 3.69
C GLN A 59 4.69 -8.96 2.25
N ARG A 60 3.94 -10.00 1.86
CA ARG A 60 4.02 -10.57 0.51
C ARG A 60 3.55 -9.59 -0.55
N ARG A 61 2.46 -8.86 -0.29
CA ARG A 61 1.92 -7.83 -1.19
C ARG A 61 2.93 -6.71 -1.41
N ILE A 62 3.56 -6.22 -0.34
CA ILE A 62 4.61 -5.19 -0.41
C ILE A 62 5.81 -5.70 -1.21
N ALA A 63 6.31 -6.90 -0.92
CA ALA A 63 7.43 -7.49 -1.65
C ALA A 63 7.13 -7.63 -3.16
N MET A 64 5.92 -8.08 -3.50
CA MET A 64 5.48 -8.16 -4.90
C MET A 64 5.40 -6.79 -5.56
N ALA A 65 4.78 -5.80 -4.90
CA ALA A 65 4.68 -4.44 -5.43
C ALA A 65 6.06 -3.83 -5.70
N MET A 66 7.00 -4.00 -4.76
CA MET A 66 8.39 -3.55 -4.91
C MET A 66 9.10 -4.23 -6.08
N SER A 67 8.89 -5.54 -6.26
CA SER A 67 9.50 -6.28 -7.38
C SER A 67 8.97 -5.84 -8.75
N ILE A 68 7.70 -5.42 -8.83
CA ILE A 68 7.05 -5.02 -10.09
C ILE A 68 7.40 -3.57 -10.46
N ALA A 69 7.57 -2.69 -9.47
CA ALA A 69 7.63 -1.26 -9.70
C ALA A 69 8.87 -0.75 -10.47
N LYS A 70 9.84 -1.63 -10.79
CA LYS A 70 11.06 -1.31 -11.55
C LYS A 70 11.72 0.00 -11.09
N PHE A 71 11.70 0.27 -9.79
CA PHE A 71 12.27 1.50 -9.27
C PHE A 71 13.78 1.50 -9.55
N PRO A 72 14.31 2.55 -10.19
CA PRO A 72 15.73 2.60 -10.55
C PRO A 72 16.64 2.63 -9.31
N PHE A 73 16.12 3.07 -8.16
CA PHE A 73 16.83 3.10 -6.89
C PHE A 73 15.84 2.87 -5.73
N VAL A 74 16.25 2.16 -4.67
CA VAL A 74 15.50 2.10 -3.41
C VAL A 74 15.78 3.39 -2.63
N ARG A 75 14.73 4.14 -2.29
CA ARG A 75 14.81 5.32 -1.43
C ARG A 75 14.00 5.04 -0.17
N THR A 76 14.64 5.16 1.00
CA THR A 76 13.96 5.07 2.30
C THR A 76 13.59 6.46 2.80
N LEU A 77 12.64 6.53 3.74
CA LEU A 77 12.20 7.81 4.30
C LEU A 77 13.30 8.53 5.08
N GLU A 78 14.32 7.82 5.58
CA GLU A 78 15.45 8.47 6.29
C GLU A 78 16.30 9.38 5.38
N GLY A 79 16.26 9.17 4.06
CA GLY A 79 16.97 10.02 3.09
C GLY A 79 16.10 11.11 2.47
N PHE A 80 14.89 11.33 2.98
CA PHE A 80 13.98 12.35 2.46
C PHE A 80 14.30 13.71 3.10
N GLU A 81 14.97 14.59 2.36
CA GLU A 81 15.23 15.98 2.78
C GLU A 81 13.93 16.80 2.69
N TYR A 82 13.21 16.91 3.82
CA TYR A 82 11.95 17.66 3.89
C TYR A 82 12.14 19.17 3.64
N GLU A 83 13.37 19.68 3.82
CA GLU A 83 13.75 21.07 3.56
C GLU A 83 13.95 21.39 2.07
N ALA A 84 14.00 20.39 1.19
CA ALA A 84 14.09 20.58 -0.26
C ALA A 84 12.73 20.97 -0.91
N GLN A 85 11.81 21.54 -0.13
CA GLN A 85 10.50 21.99 -0.60
C GLN A 85 10.69 23.21 -1.53
N PRO A 86 10.24 23.15 -2.80
CA PRO A 86 10.38 24.27 -3.72
C PRO A 86 9.26 25.31 -3.46
N SER A 87 9.12 25.78 -2.21
CA SER A 87 8.33 27.00 -1.94
C SER A 87 9.11 28.27 -2.29
N GLU A 88 10.40 28.16 -2.63
CA GLU A 88 11.24 29.28 -3.07
C GLU A 88 11.55 29.27 -4.58
N VAL A 89 10.68 28.70 -5.44
CA VAL A 89 10.71 29.10 -6.86
C VAL A 89 9.95 30.41 -7.06
N GLY A 90 10.09 31.34 -6.12
CA GLY A 90 9.82 32.75 -6.32
C GLY A 90 11.06 33.40 -6.93
N ALA A 91 11.34 33.18 -8.23
CA ALA A 91 12.14 34.07 -9.09
C ALA A 91 12.59 33.47 -10.45
N PHE A 92 12.11 32.30 -10.92
CA PHE A 92 12.72 31.64 -12.09
C PHE A 92 11.88 31.56 -13.38
N TYR A 93 10.94 32.48 -13.64
CA TYR A 93 10.19 32.46 -14.92
C TYR A 93 9.83 33.83 -15.49
N TRP A 94 10.67 34.86 -15.32
CA TRP A 94 10.48 36.14 -16.03
C TRP A 94 11.64 36.61 -16.91
N THR A 95 12.75 35.86 -17.02
CA THR A 95 13.87 36.23 -17.93
C THR A 95 13.86 35.46 -19.25
N VAL A 96 12.70 34.94 -19.66
CA VAL A 96 12.50 34.46 -21.04
C VAL A 96 11.58 35.47 -21.71
N PRO A 97 12.01 36.16 -22.79
CA PRO A 97 11.09 36.96 -23.58
C PRO A 97 10.06 36.00 -24.18
N ALA A 98 8.80 36.12 -23.77
CA ALA A 98 7.73 35.31 -24.33
C ALA A 98 7.65 35.54 -25.85
N PRO A 99 7.61 34.49 -26.69
CA PRO A 99 7.41 34.65 -28.11
C PRO A 99 5.99 35.15 -28.35
N ASP A 100 5.87 36.37 -28.91
CA ASP A 100 4.75 36.99 -29.60
C ASP A 100 3.33 36.41 -29.38
N ILE A 101 2.93 36.16 -28.13
CA ILE A 101 1.53 35.95 -27.81
C ILE A 101 0.89 37.33 -27.88
N VAL A 102 0.30 37.63 -29.04
CA VAL A 102 -0.60 38.77 -29.26
C VAL A 102 -1.51 38.90 -28.05
N ASN A 103 -1.34 39.99 -27.29
CA ASN A 103 -2.19 40.32 -26.17
C ASN A 103 -3.46 40.99 -26.71
N PRO A 104 -4.64 40.32 -26.69
CA PRO A 104 -5.85 40.88 -27.24
C PRO A 104 -6.43 41.86 -26.22
N GLY A 105 -5.91 43.09 -26.16
CA GLY A 105 -6.50 44.05 -25.22
C GLY A 105 -5.85 45.40 -25.00
N ARG A 106 -4.79 45.79 -25.74
CA ARG A 106 -4.29 47.17 -25.66
C ARG A 106 -4.72 47.96 -26.89
N VAL A 107 -5.89 48.61 -26.76
CA VAL A 107 -6.35 49.65 -27.68
C VAL A 107 -5.39 50.84 -27.57
N GLU A 108 -4.52 51.02 -28.57
CA GLU A 108 -3.74 52.25 -28.70
C GLU A 108 -4.55 53.27 -29.52
N HIS A 109 -5.02 54.31 -28.83
CA HIS A 109 -5.50 55.54 -29.46
C HIS A 109 -4.30 56.34 -29.96
N GLY A 110 -4.23 56.68 -31.25
CA GLY A 110 -3.22 57.63 -31.73
C GLY A 110 -3.07 57.78 -33.23
N SER A 111 -3.91 58.65 -33.80
CA SER A 111 -3.62 59.60 -34.89
C SER A 111 -2.73 59.19 -36.07
N ALA A 112 -3.36 58.98 -37.24
CA ALA A 112 -2.70 59.13 -38.54
C ALA A 112 -2.89 60.58 -39.02
N SER A 113 -1.77 61.29 -39.21
CA SER A 113 -1.70 62.48 -40.08
C SER A 113 -1.34 62.02 -41.50
N VAL A 114 -2.20 62.32 -42.46
CA VAL A 114 -1.88 62.79 -43.82
C VAL A 114 -3.01 63.73 -44.25
#